data_AF-A0A506Y9G5-F1
#
_entry.id   AF-A0A506Y9G5-F1
#
_cell.length_a   1.000
_cell.length_b   1.000
_cell.length_c   1.000
_cell.angle_alpha   90.00
_cell.angle_beta   90.00
_cell.angle_gamma   90.00
#
_symmetry.space_group_name_H-M   'P 1'
#
loop_
_entity.id
_entity.type
_entity.pdbx_description
1 polymer ?
#
loop_
_entity_poly.entity_id
_entity_poly.type
_entity_poly.pdbx_seq_one_letter_code
_entity_poly.pdbx_strand_id
1 'polypeptide(L)'
;MLSSPNRLLGTIFGVFFIAIGVWGFFLPDGGLLLGLFGVNLLHNFAHLLIGLILAVAAIVGGLSSARTVNSIVGAAYLVLGIAGLFLLGTPVNFLAINAPDNVLHFASSVVLLAVGLGAERPKAKPVAR
;
A
#
# COMPACT_ATOMS: atom_id res chain seq x y z
N MET A 1 6.79 -5.50 -17.38
CA MET A 1 6.17 -4.71 -16.28
C MET A 1 6.01 -3.25 -16.64
N LEU A 2 7.06 -2.60 -17.17
CA LEU A 2 7.06 -1.17 -17.51
C LEU A 2 5.91 -0.70 -18.42
N SER A 3 5.32 -1.60 -19.22
CA SER A 3 4.20 -1.29 -20.12
C SER A 3 2.84 -1.15 -19.41
N SER A 4 2.73 -1.54 -18.13
CA SER A 4 1.52 -1.41 -17.32
C SER A 4 1.84 -0.63 -16.05
N PRO A 5 1.29 0.59 -15.91
CA PRO A 5 1.39 1.36 -14.68
C PRO A 5 0.92 0.57 -13.45
N ASN A 6 -0.16 -0.21 -13.58
CA ASN A 6 -0.67 -1.01 -12.47
C ASN A 6 0.31 -2.08 -11.99
N ARG A 7 0.92 -2.81 -12.94
CA ARG A 7 1.92 -3.83 -12.59
C ARG A 7 3.20 -3.21 -12.07
N LEU A 8 3.63 -2.08 -12.63
CA LEU A 8 4.83 -1.39 -12.16
C LEU A 8 4.66 -0.89 -10.72
N LEU A 9 3.61 -0.12 -10.46
CA LEU A 9 3.40 0.45 -9.13
C LEU A 9 3.05 -0.62 -8.09
N GLY A 10 2.23 -1.62 -8.43
CA GLY A 10 1.98 -2.73 -7.52
C GLY A 10 3.26 -3.48 -7.14
N THR A 11 4.20 -3.64 -8.08
CA THR A 11 5.52 -4.25 -7.78
C THR A 11 6.35 -3.34 -6.87
N ILE A 12 6.46 -2.05 -7.19
CA ILE A 12 7.26 -1.09 -6.42
C ILE A 12 6.74 -1.00 -4.98
N PHE A 13 5.44 -0.74 -4.82
CA PHE A 13 4.83 -0.68 -3.49
C PHE A 13 4.95 -2.03 -2.78
N GLY A 14 4.66 -3.14 -3.47
CA GLY A 14 4.74 -4.48 -2.87
C GLY A 14 6.12 -4.78 -2.28
N VAL A 15 7.18 -4.60 -3.07
CA VAL A 15 8.56 -4.82 -2.64
C VAL A 15 8.97 -3.83 -1.54
N PHE A 16 8.59 -2.56 -1.68
CA PHE A 16 8.90 -1.54 -0.67
C PHE A 16 8.27 -1.87 0.68
N PHE A 17 6.99 -2.25 0.71
CA PHE A 17 6.27 -2.63 1.93
C PHE A 17 6.88 -3.87 2.59
N ILE A 18 7.29 -4.87 1.80
CA ILE A 18 8.04 -6.02 2.33
C ILE A 18 9.35 -5.56 2.96
N ALA A 19 10.13 -4.73 2.27
CA ALA A 19 11.43 -4.28 2.75
C ALA A 19 11.32 -3.49 4.08
N ILE A 20 10.41 -2.52 4.17
CA ILE A 20 10.21 -1.76 5.41
C ILE A 20 9.60 -2.61 6.52
N GLY A 21 8.71 -3.56 6.18
CA GLY A 21 8.13 -4.50 7.13
C GLY A 21 9.21 -5.37 7.77
N VAL A 22 10.11 -5.93 6.96
CA VAL A 22 11.28 -6.69 7.45
C VAL A 22 12.20 -5.81 8.29
N TRP A 23 12.54 -4.61 7.83
CA TRP A 23 13.42 -3.70 8.58
C TRP A 23 12.83 -3.34 9.94
N GLY A 24 11.53 -3.09 10.02
CA GLY A 24 10.86 -2.73 11.28
C GLY A 24 10.99 -3.78 12.38
N PHE A 25 11.17 -5.07 12.06
CA PHE A 25 11.40 -6.11 13.08
C PHE A 25 12.76 -6.02 13.78
N PHE A 26 13.70 -5.26 13.23
CA PHE A 26 15.01 -5.00 13.85
C PHE A 26 15.00 -3.76 14.74
N LEU A 27 13.87 -3.07 14.85
CA LEU A 27 13.69 -1.95 15.75
C LEU A 27 12.99 -2.40 17.05
N PRO A 28 13.22 -1.70 18.17
CA PRO A 28 12.43 -1.91 19.38
C PRO A 28 10.95 -1.63 19.12
N ASP A 29 10.07 -2.24 19.90
CA ASP A 29 8.62 -2.03 19.78
C ASP A 29 8.25 -0.56 20.05
N GLY A 30 7.51 0.06 19.14
CA GLY A 30 7.27 1.50 19.15
C GLY A 30 8.44 2.37 18.64
N GLY A 31 9.44 1.75 18.02
CA GLY A 31 10.58 2.44 17.40
C GLY A 31 10.20 3.24 16.14
N LEU A 32 11.12 4.10 15.71
CA LEU A 32 10.95 4.95 14.53
C LEU A 32 11.82 4.46 13.37
N LEU A 33 11.21 4.02 12.28
CA LEU A 33 11.90 3.81 11.01
C LEU A 33 12.38 5.15 10.46
N LEU A 34 13.66 5.22 10.08
CA LEU A 34 14.30 6.45 9.57
C LEU A 34 14.22 7.64 10.54
N GLY A 35 13.93 7.40 11.83
CA GLY A 35 13.67 8.46 12.80
C GLY A 35 12.34 9.21 12.60
N LEU A 36 11.47 8.71 11.71
CA LEU A 36 10.24 9.41 11.31
C LEU A 36 8.96 8.56 11.42
N PHE A 37 9.00 7.28 11.06
CA PHE A 37 7.80 6.47 10.85
C PHE A 37 7.58 5.51 12.01
N GLY A 38 6.40 5.57 12.64
CA GLY A 38 6.07 4.79 13.81
C GLY A 38 5.79 3.34 13.43
N VAL A 39 6.55 2.41 14.02
CA VAL A 39 6.31 0.98 13.79
C VAL A 39 6.30 0.19 15.09
N ASN A 40 5.54 -0.89 15.06
CA ASN A 40 5.48 -1.88 16.11
C ASN A 40 5.27 -3.25 15.47
N LEU A 41 5.18 -4.29 16.30
CA LEU A 41 5.01 -5.66 15.81
C LEU A 41 3.84 -5.79 14.82
N LEU A 42 2.66 -5.27 15.18
CA LEU A 42 1.45 -5.40 14.37
C LEU A 42 1.56 -4.64 13.04
N HIS A 43 2.11 -3.43 13.06
CA HIS A 43 2.31 -2.60 11.88
C HIS A 43 3.28 -3.26 10.89
N ASN A 44 4.35 -3.88 11.40
CA ASN A 44 5.31 -4.61 10.57
C ASN A 44 4.66 -5.83 9.87
N PHE A 45 3.82 -6.58 10.59
CA PHE A 45 3.05 -7.67 9.97
C PHE A 45 2.07 -7.16 8.90
N ALA A 46 1.38 -6.05 9.16
CA ALA A 46 0.51 -5.42 8.16
C ALA A 46 1.30 -5.05 6.90
N HIS A 47 2.49 -4.45 7.06
CA HIS A 47 3.37 -4.12 5.93
C HIS A 47 3.77 -5.35 5.11
N LEU A 48 4.19 -6.44 5.77
CA LEU A 48 4.55 -7.67 5.07
C LEU A 48 3.36 -8.26 4.29
N LEU A 49 2.18 -8.31 4.91
CA LEU A 49 0.98 -8.88 4.29
C LEU A 49 0.53 -8.05 3.08
N ILE A 50 0.42 -6.73 3.24
CA ILE A 50 0.00 -5.82 2.17
C ILE A 50 1.04 -5.83 1.05
N GLY A 51 2.32 -5.80 1.39
CA GLY A 51 3.42 -5.86 0.44
C GLY A 51 3.41 -7.16 -0.38
N LEU A 52 3.18 -8.30 0.27
CA LEU A 52 3.05 -9.59 -0.40
C LEU A 52 1.86 -9.62 -1.35
N ILE A 53 0.68 -9.15 -0.92
CA ILE A 53 -0.53 -9.11 -1.75
C ILE A 53 -0.31 -8.26 -3.01
N LEU A 54 0.27 -7.06 -2.86
CA LEU A 54 0.59 -6.16 -3.97
C LEU A 54 1.61 -6.79 -4.93
N ALA A 55 2.71 -7.33 -4.40
CA ALA A 55 3.78 -7.93 -5.21
C ALA A 55 3.26 -9.15 -5.98
N VAL A 56 2.55 -10.07 -5.33
CA VAL A 56 2.00 -11.26 -5.98
C VAL A 56 1.00 -10.88 -7.07
N ALA A 57 0.09 -9.95 -6.80
CA ALA A 57 -0.89 -9.50 -7.79
C ALA A 57 -0.22 -8.87 -9.02
N ALA A 58 0.82 -8.06 -8.81
CA ALA A 58 1.52 -7.34 -9.88
C ALA A 58 2.47 -8.23 -10.71
N ILE A 59 3.21 -9.11 -10.03
CA ILE A 59 4.24 -9.96 -10.62
C ILE A 59 3.62 -11.19 -11.27
N VAL A 60 2.77 -11.91 -10.53
CA VAL A 60 2.23 -13.22 -10.92
C VAL A 60 0.80 -13.09 -11.45
N GLY A 61 -0.05 -12.27 -10.82
CA GLY A 61 -1.49 -12.19 -11.13
C GLY A 61 -1.85 -11.48 -12.45
N GLY A 62 -0.91 -10.78 -13.07
CA GLY A 62 -1.14 -10.04 -14.31
C GLY A 62 -1.96 -8.77 -14.15
N LEU A 63 -2.42 -8.20 -15.27
CA LEU A 63 -2.96 -6.84 -15.33
C LEU A 63 -4.22 -6.61 -14.48
N SER A 64 -5.23 -7.47 -14.68
CA SER A 64 -6.53 -7.35 -14.01
C SER A 64 -6.40 -7.48 -12.49
N SER A 65 -5.56 -8.42 -12.04
CA SER A 65 -5.26 -8.62 -10.63
C SER A 65 -4.55 -7.40 -10.03
N ALA A 66 -3.48 -6.93 -10.68
CA ALA A 66 -2.74 -5.74 -10.25
C ALA A 66 -3.66 -4.52 -10.12
N ARG A 67 -4.52 -4.27 -11.10
CA ARG A 67 -5.48 -3.17 -11.10
C ARG A 67 -6.46 -3.24 -9.92
N THR A 68 -7.05 -4.42 -9.72
CA THR A 68 -8.02 -4.67 -8.65
C THR A 68 -7.37 -4.47 -7.29
N VAL A 69 -6.20 -5.08 -7.08
CA VAL A 69 -5.48 -5.02 -5.80
C VAL A 69 -4.98 -3.61 -5.50
N ASN A 70 -4.42 -2.88 -6.47
CA ASN A 70 -4.05 -1.47 -6.28
C ASN A 70 -5.27 -0.64 -5.85
N SER A 71 -6.43 -0.85 -6.47
CA SER A 71 -7.65 -0.12 -6.11
C SER A 71 -8.12 -0.43 -4.70
N ILE A 72 -8.13 -1.71 -4.31
CA ILE A 72 -8.55 -2.15 -2.98
C ILE A 72 -7.58 -1.62 -1.91
N VAL A 73 -6.28 -1.80 -2.09
CA VAL A 73 -5.27 -1.32 -1.14
C VAL A 73 -5.29 0.20 -1.06
N GLY A 74 -5.40 0.90 -2.19
CA GLY A 74 -5.53 2.35 -2.21
C GLY A 74 -6.75 2.86 -1.43
N ALA A 75 -7.90 2.18 -1.56
CA ALA A 75 -9.10 2.50 -0.78
C ALA A 75 -8.92 2.20 0.71
N ALA A 76 -8.32 1.05 1.05
CA ALA A 76 -8.02 0.70 2.43
C ALA A 76 -7.08 1.73 3.10
N TYR A 77 -6.09 2.23 2.36
CA TYR A 77 -5.17 3.27 2.84
C TYR A 77 -5.85 4.63 2.99
N LEU A 78 -6.86 4.94 2.18
CA LEU A 78 -7.68 6.13 2.38
C LEU A 78 -8.42 6.05 3.72
N VAL A 79 -9.07 4.92 3.97
CA VAL A 79 -9.80 4.66 5.22
C VAL A 79 -8.85 4.68 6.40
N LEU A 80 -7.69 4.02 6.29
CA LEU A 80 -6.66 4.02 7.32
C LEU A 80 -6.11 5.42 7.59
N GLY A 81 -5.86 6.21 6.55
CA GLY A 81 -5.42 7.60 6.66
C GLY A 81 -6.44 8.47 7.41
N ILE A 82 -7.73 8.34 7.07
CA ILE A 82 -8.81 9.05 7.76
C ILE A 82 -8.89 8.61 9.22
N ALA A 83 -8.89 7.30 9.48
CA ALA A 83 -8.91 6.76 10.84
C ALA A 83 -7.69 7.23 11.65
N GLY A 84 -6.51 7.23 11.04
CA GLY A 84 -5.25 7.65 11.65
C GLY A 84 -5.28 9.07 12.21
N LEU A 85 -6.01 10.00 11.57
CA LEU A 85 -6.20 11.36 12.10
C LEU A 85 -6.85 11.37 13.50
N PHE A 86 -7.71 10.39 13.79
CA PHE A 86 -8.40 10.26 15.07
C PHE A 86 -7.68 9.34 16.06
N LEU A 87 -6.67 8.58 15.61
CA LEU A 87 -5.92 7.65 16.45
C LEU A 87 -4.70 8.30 17.12
N LEU A 88 -4.21 9.44 16.63
CA LEU A 88 -3.01 10.09 17.18
C LEU A 88 -3.15 10.39 18.68
N GLY A 89 -2.19 9.91 19.47
CA GLY A 89 -2.18 10.10 20.92
C GLY A 89 -3.24 9.32 21.71
N THR A 90 -4.00 8.44 21.05
CA THR A 90 -5.05 7.64 21.71
C THR A 90 -4.54 6.27 22.15
N PRO A 91 -5.12 5.65 23.20
CA PRO A 91 -4.74 4.31 23.64
C PRO A 91 -5.15 3.20 22.65
N VAL A 92 -6.01 3.51 21.66
CA VAL A 92 -6.45 2.57 20.63
C VAL A 92 -5.58 2.62 19.37
N ASN A 93 -4.46 3.35 19.39
CA ASN A 93 -3.48 3.40 18.31
C ASN A 93 -2.60 2.13 18.27
N PHE A 94 -3.21 0.99 18.02
CA PHE A 94 -2.54 -0.32 18.05
C PHE A 94 -1.47 -0.51 16.97
N LEU A 95 -1.44 0.37 15.96
CA LEU A 95 -0.46 0.33 14.86
C LEU A 95 0.69 1.33 15.07
N ALA A 96 0.72 2.05 16.20
CA ALA A 96 1.69 3.11 16.45
C ALA A 96 1.76 4.18 15.35
N ILE A 97 0.62 4.46 14.70
CA ILE A 97 0.52 5.44 13.61
C ILE A 97 0.89 6.82 14.15
N ASN A 98 1.79 7.50 13.45
CA ASN A 98 2.12 8.90 13.69
C ASN A 98 1.76 9.80 12.50
N ALA A 99 2.03 11.11 12.62
CA ALA A 99 1.67 12.06 11.56
C ALA A 99 2.40 11.78 10.22
N PRO A 100 3.73 11.53 10.19
CA PRO A 100 4.42 11.06 8.99
C PRO A 100 3.79 9.82 8.34
N ASP A 101 3.43 8.80 9.12
CA ASP A 101 2.76 7.58 8.61
C ASP A 101 1.45 7.97 7.92
N ASN A 102 0.67 8.83 8.53
CA ASN A 102 -0.64 9.22 8.01
C ASN A 102 -0.54 9.98 6.69
N VAL A 103 0.47 10.83 6.53
CA VAL A 103 0.79 11.49 5.25
C VAL A 103 1.14 10.44 4.19
N LEU A 104 1.96 9.45 4.53
CA LEU A 104 2.28 8.36 3.60
C LEU A 104 1.08 7.50 3.26
N HIS A 105 0.15 7.26 4.19
CA HIS A 105 -1.09 6.54 3.89
C HIS A 105 -1.93 7.26 2.84
N PHE A 106 -2.13 8.57 3.00
CA PHE A 106 -2.84 9.37 2.00
C PHE A 106 -2.11 9.43 0.66
N ALA A 107 -0.78 9.64 0.66
CA ALA A 107 0.01 9.68 -0.56
C ALA A 107 -0.07 8.34 -1.31
N SER A 108 0.08 7.22 -0.59
CA SER A 108 -0.04 5.86 -1.14
C SER A 108 -1.44 5.61 -1.69
N SER A 109 -2.48 6.03 -0.96
CA SER A 109 -3.87 5.92 -1.39
C SER A 109 -4.10 6.63 -2.72
N VAL A 110 -3.68 7.89 -2.84
CA VAL A 110 -3.83 8.68 -4.06
C VAL A 110 -3.14 8.00 -5.23
N VAL A 111 -1.88 7.57 -5.06
CA VAL A 111 -1.12 6.92 -6.13
C VAL A 111 -1.76 5.61 -6.58
N LEU A 112 -2.13 4.74 -5.63
CA LEU A 112 -2.70 3.43 -5.92
C LEU A 112 -4.12 3.51 -6.51
N LEU A 113 -4.96 4.43 -6.03
CA LEU A 113 -6.28 4.67 -6.61
C LEU A 113 -6.19 5.30 -7.99
N ALA A 114 -5.30 6.28 -8.19
CA ALA A 114 -5.12 6.91 -9.49
C ALA A 114 -4.73 5.88 -10.56
N VAL A 115 -3.81 4.96 -10.25
CA VAL A 115 -3.40 3.91 -11.19
C VAL A 115 -4.44 2.81 -11.35
N GLY A 116 -5.05 2.37 -10.25
CA GLY A 116 -6.05 1.30 -10.23
C GLY A 116 -7.32 1.68 -10.98
N LEU A 117 -7.77 2.92 -10.84
CA LEU A 117 -9.01 3.38 -11.45
C LEU A 117 -8.78 4.02 -12.83
N GLY A 118 -7.70 4.77 -13.02
CA GLY A 118 -7.54 5.68 -14.16
C GLY A 118 -6.51 5.32 -15.22
N ALA A 119 -5.48 4.51 -14.93
CA ALA A 119 -4.32 4.41 -15.82
C ALA A 119 -4.53 3.57 -17.09
N GLU A 120 -5.49 2.64 -17.10
CA GLU A 120 -5.65 1.68 -18.20
C GLU A 120 -7.07 1.72 -18.81
N ARG A 121 -7.12 1.91 -20.13
CA ARG A 121 -8.36 1.90 -20.90
C ARG A 121 -8.83 0.45 -21.13
N PRO A 122 -10.14 0.15 -21.01
CA PRO A 122 -10.67 -1.14 -21.42
C PRO A 122 -10.35 -1.39 -22.90
N LYS A 123 -9.85 -2.57 -23.26
CA LYS A 123 -9.76 -2.97 -24.67
C LYS A 123 -11.18 -2.99 -25.23
N ALA A 124 -11.46 -2.14 -26.24
CA ALA A 124 -12.74 -2.18 -26.95
C ALA A 124 -12.94 -3.59 -27.53
N LYS A 125 -14.14 -4.18 -27.34
CA LYS A 125 -14.48 -5.43 -28.01
C LYS A 125 -14.37 -5.21 -29.52
N PRO A 126 -13.73 -6.10 -30.29
CA PRO A 126 -13.76 -6.02 -31.74
C PRO A 126 -15.23 -6.05 -32.19
N VAL A 127 -15.65 -5.06 -32.96
CA VAL A 127 -16.93 -5.12 -33.66
C VAL A 127 -16.78 -6.21 -34.71
N ALA A 128 -17.48 -7.33 -34.55
CA ALA A 128 -17.56 -8.35 -35.59
C ALA A 128 -18.19 -7.69 -36.82
N ARG A 129 -17.45 -7.68 -37.94
CA ARG A 129 -17.95 -7.27 -39.26
C ARG A 129 -18.61 -8.46 -39.94
#